data_AF-A0AAU5K1K5-F1
#
_entry.id   AF-A0AAU5K1K5-F1
#
_cell.length_a   1.000
_cell.length_b   1.000
_cell.length_c   1.000
_cell.angle_alpha   90.00
_cell.angle_beta   90.00
_cell.angle_gamma   90.00
#
_symmetry.space_group_name_H-M   'P 1'
#
loop_
_entity.id
_entity.type
_entity.pdbx_description
1 polymer ?
#
loop_
_entity_poly.entity_id
_entity_poly.type
_entity_poly.pdbx_seq_one_letter_code
_entity_poly.pdbx_strand_id
1 'polypeptide(L)'
;MRFVIVDREDRIPAGPRPVAVLVRDGWDDFGFRSMFHLKIIQEGARHEIGVVKIGDLGTGRREESAVQLPDEFTMLGEDFFSVGQADTCYERLRQAGDHIRRSVLAALRDMASDEDVFEVARNEEVTRTSLWRFEKPNMVEEQFRRIARGGNWIRAFTIAYQARLRPGKGRAGCACRSRWIPTR
;
A
#
# COMPACT_ATOMS: atom_id res chain seq x y z
N MET A 1 8.11 -13.68 15.55
CA MET A 1 8.91 -13.82 14.31
C MET A 1 10.12 -12.90 14.43
N ARG A 2 11.27 -13.26 13.84
CA ARG A 2 12.47 -12.39 13.82
C ARG A 2 12.43 -11.45 12.62
N PHE A 3 12.78 -10.19 12.85
CA PHE A 3 12.99 -9.16 11.84
C PHE A 3 14.46 -8.78 11.79
N VAL A 4 14.96 -8.60 10.57
CA VAL A 4 16.32 -8.10 10.31
C VAL A 4 16.25 -6.93 9.36
N ILE A 5 17.00 -5.88 9.64
CA ILE A 5 17.11 -4.69 8.82
C ILE A 5 18.45 -4.73 8.09
N VAL A 6 18.42 -4.47 6.79
CA VAL A 6 19.62 -4.45 5.95
C VAL A 6 19.56 -3.29 4.97
N ASP A 7 20.71 -2.76 4.57
CA ASP A 7 20.75 -1.75 3.50
C ASP A 7 20.62 -2.38 2.12
N ARG A 8 21.01 -3.66 1.98
CA ARG A 8 21.09 -4.39 0.72
C ARG A 8 20.78 -5.87 0.93
N GLU A 9 20.21 -6.50 -0.10
CA GLU A 9 19.74 -7.89 -0.01
C GLU A 9 20.85 -8.93 0.16
N ASP A 10 22.06 -8.63 -0.32
CA ASP A 10 23.23 -9.50 -0.16
C ASP A 10 23.74 -9.56 1.28
N ARG A 11 23.24 -8.67 2.16
CA ARG A 11 23.58 -8.63 3.59
C ARG A 11 22.60 -9.39 4.48
N ILE A 12 21.67 -10.15 3.91
CA ILE A 12 20.72 -10.94 4.71
C ILE A 12 21.48 -12.06 5.44
N PRO A 13 21.48 -12.07 6.79
CA PRO A 13 22.25 -13.06 7.54
C PRO A 13 21.68 -14.47 7.33
N ALA A 14 22.58 -15.46 7.29
CA ALA A 14 22.19 -16.84 7.47
C ALA A 14 21.61 -17.03 8.88
N GLY A 15 20.58 -17.87 9.01
CA GLY A 15 19.96 -18.11 10.31
C GLY A 15 18.62 -18.82 10.22
N PRO A 16 17.96 -19.00 11.38
CA PRO A 16 16.68 -19.69 11.45
C PRO A 16 15.61 -18.98 10.63
N ARG A 17 14.77 -19.78 9.99
CA ARG A 17 13.59 -19.36 9.23
C ARG A 17 12.33 -19.76 10.00
N PRO A 18 11.18 -19.07 9.83
CA PRO A 18 10.99 -17.94 8.94
C PRO A 18 11.55 -16.62 9.49
N VAL A 19 12.01 -15.73 8.61
CA VAL A 19 12.52 -14.40 8.96
C VAL A 19 11.91 -13.33 8.05
N ALA A 20 11.56 -12.19 8.64
CA ALA A 20 11.16 -11.00 7.91
C ALA A 20 12.38 -10.09 7.70
N VAL A 21 12.59 -9.65 6.46
CA VAL A 21 13.70 -8.77 6.09
C VAL A 21 13.13 -7.43 5.66
N LEU A 22 13.62 -6.36 6.27
CA LEU A 22 13.34 -4.98 5.88
C LEU A 22 14.59 -4.41 5.21
N VAL A 23 14.52 -4.23 3.90
CA VAL A 23 15.61 -3.58 3.16
C VAL A 23 15.37 -2.07 3.16
N ARG A 24 16.28 -1.28 3.72
CA ARG A 24 16.15 0.19 3.74
C ARG A 24 16.11 0.71 2.31
N ASP A 25 15.17 1.60 2.04
CA ASP A 25 15.16 2.41 0.83
C ASP A 25 15.75 3.79 1.15
N GLY A 26 16.65 4.27 0.28
CA GLY A 26 17.31 5.57 0.46
C GLY A 26 16.42 6.77 0.13
N TRP A 27 15.17 6.54 -0.29
CA TRP A 27 14.21 7.58 -0.65
C TRP A 27 13.91 8.50 0.52
N ASP A 28 14.27 9.77 0.34
CA ASP A 28 13.89 10.86 1.23
C ASP A 28 12.51 11.40 0.82
N ASP A 29 11.54 11.27 1.71
CA ASP A 29 10.20 11.81 1.53
C ASP A 29 9.98 13.01 2.46
N PHE A 30 10.32 14.20 1.98
CA PHE A 30 10.19 15.46 2.73
C PHE A 30 10.94 15.48 4.08
N GLY A 31 12.15 14.91 4.12
CA GLY A 31 12.99 14.80 5.31
C GLY A 31 12.76 13.51 6.12
N PHE A 32 11.84 12.65 5.68
CA PHE A 32 11.56 11.36 6.32
C PHE A 32 12.11 10.20 5.49
N ARG A 33 13.06 9.47 6.07
CA ARG A 33 13.55 8.18 5.54
C ARG A 33 12.89 7.04 6.31
N SER A 34 11.69 6.69 5.85
CA SER A 34 10.76 5.74 6.47
C SER A 34 10.46 4.52 5.61
N MET A 35 11.00 4.46 4.38
CA MET A 35 10.64 3.46 3.38
C MET A 35 11.51 2.21 3.48
N PHE A 36 10.87 1.04 3.44
CA PHE A 36 11.51 -0.26 3.45
C PHE A 36 10.86 -1.21 2.44
N HIS A 37 11.64 -2.13 1.86
CA HIS A 37 11.12 -3.26 1.09
C HIS A 37 11.05 -4.48 1.99
N LEU A 38 9.84 -4.94 2.28
CA LEU A 38 9.58 -6.10 3.13
C LEU A 38 9.63 -7.40 2.31
N LYS A 39 10.35 -8.38 2.86
CA LYS A 39 10.44 -9.73 2.31
C LYS A 39 10.26 -10.75 3.42
N ILE A 40 9.61 -11.87 3.13
CA ILE A 40 9.52 -13.02 4.04
C ILE A 40 10.32 -14.17 3.43
N ILE A 41 11.23 -14.73 4.21
CA ILE A 41 12.02 -15.89 3.80
C ILE A 41 11.66 -17.07 4.72
N GLN A 42 11.10 -18.11 4.12
CA GLN A 42 10.70 -19.37 4.73
C GLN A 42 11.60 -20.50 4.21
N GLU A 43 11.41 -21.70 4.72
CA GLU A 43 12.12 -22.87 4.21
C GLU A 43 11.77 -23.11 2.73
N GLY A 44 12.75 -22.93 1.84
CA GLY A 44 12.59 -23.15 0.40
C GLY A 44 11.78 -22.07 -0.36
N ALA A 45 11.31 -21.01 0.30
CA ALA A 45 10.51 -19.97 -0.35
C ALA A 45 10.91 -18.55 0.09
N ARG A 46 10.89 -17.62 -0.87
CA ARG A 46 11.08 -16.18 -0.65
C ARG A 46 9.90 -15.43 -1.23
N HIS A 47 9.23 -14.66 -0.39
CA HIS A 47 8.07 -13.84 -0.73
C HIS A 47 8.48 -12.38 -0.73
N GLU A 48 8.48 -11.75 -1.90
CA GLU A 48 8.58 -10.30 -2.06
C GLU A 48 7.23 -9.70 -1.69
N ILE A 49 7.13 -9.04 -0.52
CA ILE A 49 5.85 -8.50 -0.05
C ILE A 49 5.58 -7.15 -0.71
N GLY A 50 6.55 -6.25 -0.65
CA GLY A 50 6.47 -4.91 -1.24
C GLY A 50 6.93 -3.84 -0.28
N VAL A 51 6.53 -2.60 -0.58
CA VAL A 51 6.97 -1.42 0.16
C VAL A 51 6.14 -1.24 1.42
N VAL A 52 6.83 -1.09 2.54
CA VAL A 52 6.26 -0.73 3.85
C VAL A 52 6.93 0.56 4.30
N LYS A 53 6.14 1.50 4.79
CA LYS A 53 6.67 2.66 5.49
C LYS A 53 6.53 2.46 6.99
N ILE A 54 7.57 2.76 7.75
CA ILE A 54 7.60 2.74 9.21
C ILE A 54 7.80 4.17 9.68
N GLY A 55 6.95 4.63 10.60
CA GLY A 55 7.07 5.93 11.27
C GLY A 55 7.26 5.76 12.77
N ASP A 56 7.69 6.82 13.43
CA ASP A 56 7.76 6.91 14.89
C ASP A 56 6.86 8.04 15.41
N LEU A 57 6.41 7.89 16.66
CA LEU A 57 5.55 8.83 17.37
C LEU A 57 6.40 9.98 17.91
N GLY A 58 5.99 11.22 17.66
CA GLY A 58 6.60 12.39 18.29
C GLY A 58 7.88 12.93 17.63
N THR A 59 8.34 12.39 16.50
CA THR A 59 9.26 13.11 15.61
C THR A 59 8.51 14.15 14.79
N GLY A 60 8.18 15.28 15.43
CA GLY A 60 8.07 16.54 14.68
C GLY A 60 9.38 16.78 13.92
N ARG A 61 9.32 17.46 12.76
CA ARG A 61 10.45 17.71 11.84
C ARG A 61 11.79 17.90 12.56
N ARG A 62 12.58 16.84 12.70
CA ARG A 62 14.01 16.94 12.96
C ARG A 62 14.70 16.96 11.60
N GLU A 63 15.70 17.82 11.44
CA GLU A 63 16.32 18.16 10.16
C GLU A 63 16.86 16.95 9.36
N GLU A 64 16.97 15.76 9.97
CA GLU A 64 17.12 14.48 9.30
C GLU A 64 16.38 13.37 10.07
N SER A 65 15.10 13.12 9.75
CA SER A 65 14.24 12.17 10.49
C SER A 65 14.29 10.76 9.90
N ALA A 66 15.48 10.15 9.85
CA ALA A 66 15.60 8.73 9.55
C ALA A 66 15.12 7.90 10.73
N VAL A 67 14.20 6.97 10.49
CA VAL A 67 13.66 6.11 11.56
C VAL A 67 14.77 5.22 12.11
N GLN A 68 15.06 5.41 13.41
CA GLN A 68 16.11 4.69 14.13
C GLN A 68 15.54 3.38 14.68
N LEU A 69 15.67 2.33 13.88
CA LEU A 69 15.31 0.98 14.27
C LEU A 69 16.58 0.16 14.58
N PRO A 70 16.51 -0.77 15.56
CA PRO A 70 17.59 -1.73 15.78
C PRO A 70 17.76 -2.65 14.56
N ASP A 71 18.99 -3.11 14.33
CA ASP A 71 19.30 -3.99 13.18
C ASP A 71 18.53 -5.31 13.21
N GLU A 72 18.16 -5.80 14.40
CA GLU A 72 17.25 -6.93 14.57
C GLU A 72 16.22 -6.65 15.67
N PHE A 73 14.99 -7.14 15.49
CA PHE A 73 13.93 -7.07 16.49
C PHE A 73 12.92 -8.20 16.32
N THR A 74 12.06 -8.42 17.31
CA THR A 74 10.91 -9.34 17.21
C THR A 74 9.57 -8.61 17.12
N MET A 75 9.52 -7.38 17.62
CA MET A 75 8.38 -6.48 17.59
C MET A 75 8.88 -5.05 17.71
N LEU A 76 8.25 -4.13 16.99
CA LEU A 76 8.51 -2.71 17.12
C LEU A 76 8.06 -2.20 18.49
N GLY A 77 8.81 -1.24 19.03
CA GLY A 77 8.45 -0.55 20.28
C GLY A 77 7.16 0.25 20.13
N GLU A 78 6.61 0.71 21.26
CA GLU A 78 5.32 1.40 21.26
C GLU A 78 5.34 2.74 20.54
N ASP A 79 6.53 3.31 20.41
CA ASP A 79 6.78 4.56 19.70
C ASP A 79 6.81 4.41 18.19
N PHE A 80 6.56 3.23 17.61
CA PHE A 80 6.61 3.01 16.17
C PHE A 80 5.30 2.47 15.61
N PHE A 81 5.08 2.70 14.32
CA PHE A 81 3.95 2.17 13.58
C PHE A 81 4.33 1.98 12.10
N SER A 82 3.53 1.21 11.37
CA SER A 82 3.80 0.98 9.95
C SER A 82 2.56 0.93 9.09
N VAL A 83 2.77 1.00 7.77
CA VAL A 83 1.73 0.78 6.77
C VAL A 83 2.31 0.24 5.46
N GLY A 84 1.65 -0.75 4.86
CA GLY A 84 1.92 -1.17 3.48
C GLY A 84 1.51 -0.09 2.48
N GLN A 85 2.35 0.15 1.46
CA GLN A 85 2.12 1.19 0.44
C GLN A 85 1.34 0.67 -0.79
N ALA A 86 0.73 -0.52 -0.71
CA ALA A 86 -0.16 -1.07 -1.72
C ALA A 86 -1.01 -2.19 -1.12
N ASP A 87 -2.21 -2.42 -1.67
CA ASP A 87 -3.07 -3.55 -1.31
C ASP A 87 -2.38 -4.91 -1.52
N THR A 88 -1.59 -5.01 -2.59
CA THR A 88 -0.78 -6.19 -2.91
C THR A 88 0.16 -6.61 -1.77
N CYS A 89 0.59 -5.69 -0.88
CA CYS A 89 1.39 -6.05 0.29
C CYS A 89 0.63 -7.02 1.20
N TYR A 90 -0.63 -6.70 1.51
CA TYR A 90 -1.47 -7.51 2.39
C TYR A 90 -1.88 -8.83 1.74
N GLU A 91 -2.10 -8.84 0.42
CA GLU A 91 -2.36 -10.06 -0.34
C GLU A 91 -1.16 -11.00 -0.35
N ARG A 92 0.05 -10.48 -0.59
CA ARG A 92 1.29 -11.27 -0.58
C ARG A 92 1.63 -11.79 0.82
N LEU A 93 1.35 -11.03 1.87
CA LEU A 93 1.45 -11.53 3.25
C LEU A 93 0.49 -12.69 3.49
N ARG A 94 -0.75 -12.59 2.98
CA ARG A 94 -1.70 -13.71 3.05
C ARG A 94 -1.19 -14.94 2.30
N GLN A 95 -0.55 -14.77 1.14
CA GLN A 95 0.04 -15.84 0.35
C GLN A 95 1.23 -16.52 1.05
N ALA A 96 2.03 -15.77 1.84
CA ALA A 96 3.09 -16.33 2.69
C ALA A 96 2.54 -17.16 3.88
N GLY A 97 1.25 -17.03 4.17
CA GLY A 97 0.54 -17.78 5.20
C GLY A 97 -0.17 -16.88 6.19
N ASP A 98 -1.38 -17.27 6.60
CA ASP A 98 -2.24 -16.46 7.46
C ASP A 98 -1.61 -16.19 8.86
N HIS A 99 -0.87 -17.16 9.39
CA HIS A 99 -0.11 -17.00 10.63
C HIS A 99 1.08 -16.02 10.46
N ILE A 100 1.77 -16.05 9.31
CA ILE A 100 2.83 -15.10 8.97
C ILE A 100 2.23 -13.71 8.85
N ARG A 101 1.14 -13.53 8.09
CA ARG A 101 0.45 -12.24 7.96
C ARG A 101 0.16 -11.63 9.33
N ARG A 102 -0.52 -12.37 10.21
CA ARG A 102 -0.85 -11.87 11.56
C ARG A 102 0.40 -11.54 12.37
N SER A 103 1.41 -12.42 12.38
CA SER A 103 2.63 -12.19 13.14
C SER A 103 3.40 -10.98 12.62
N VAL A 104 3.41 -10.74 11.32
CA VAL A 104 4.14 -9.64 10.71
C VAL A 104 3.45 -8.30 10.98
N LEU A 105 2.14 -8.23 10.72
CA LEU A 105 1.37 -7.00 10.92
C LEU A 105 1.34 -6.59 12.40
N ALA A 106 1.22 -7.55 13.32
CA ALA A 106 1.30 -7.27 14.76
C ALA A 106 2.70 -6.78 15.17
N ALA A 107 3.76 -7.47 14.73
CA ALA A 107 5.14 -7.09 15.09
C ALA A 107 5.57 -5.75 14.50
N LEU A 108 5.01 -5.35 13.35
CA LEU A 108 5.26 -4.06 12.74
C LEU A 108 4.29 -2.96 13.20
N ARG A 109 3.36 -3.26 14.13
CA ARG A 109 2.31 -2.31 14.57
C ARG A 109 1.64 -1.64 13.36
N ASP A 110 1.11 -2.46 12.45
CA ASP A 110 0.54 -1.99 11.19
C ASP A 110 -0.83 -1.33 11.41
N MET A 111 -0.93 -0.05 11.03
CA MET A 111 -2.13 0.77 11.25
C MET A 111 -3.32 0.40 10.36
N ALA A 112 -3.12 -0.36 9.28
CA ALA A 112 -4.25 -0.91 8.56
C ALA A 112 -4.87 -2.07 9.35
N SER A 113 -4.04 -2.90 10.00
CA SER A 113 -4.49 -4.06 10.77
C SER A 113 -5.07 -3.70 12.14
N ASP A 114 -4.48 -2.73 12.83
CA ASP A 114 -4.76 -2.32 14.20
C ASP A 114 -5.38 -0.91 14.25
N GLU A 115 -6.55 -0.81 14.87
CA GLU A 115 -7.33 0.42 14.93
C GLU A 115 -6.80 1.40 15.97
N ASP A 116 -6.28 0.90 17.09
CA ASP A 116 -5.72 1.73 18.14
C ASP A 116 -4.43 2.40 17.64
N VAL A 117 -3.61 1.65 16.90
CA VAL A 117 -2.43 2.21 16.23
C VAL A 117 -2.83 3.25 15.18
N PHE A 118 -3.91 2.99 14.42
CA PHE A 118 -4.40 3.94 13.43
C PHE A 118 -4.80 5.28 14.04
N GLU A 119 -5.57 5.26 15.13
CA GLU A 119 -6.05 6.48 15.80
C GLU A 119 -4.93 7.34 16.37
N VAL A 120 -3.85 6.72 16.84
CA VAL A 120 -2.64 7.45 17.25
C VAL A 120 -1.90 7.97 16.01
N ALA A 121 -1.59 7.10 15.06
CA ALA A 121 -0.75 7.41 13.90
C ALA A 121 -1.35 8.47 12.96
N ARG A 122 -2.67 8.53 12.78
CA ARG A 122 -3.35 9.47 11.86
C ARG A 122 -3.09 10.95 12.17
N ASN A 123 -2.71 11.25 13.41
CA ASN A 123 -2.47 12.61 13.87
C ASN A 123 -0.99 13.04 13.74
N GLU A 124 -0.08 12.10 13.47
CA GLU A 124 1.35 12.37 13.33
C GLU A 124 1.67 13.10 12.02
N GLU A 125 2.65 14.01 12.07
CA GLU A 125 3.09 14.77 10.90
C GLU A 125 3.67 13.84 9.83
N VAL A 126 4.48 12.86 10.23
CA VAL A 126 5.08 11.86 9.32
C VAL A 126 4.02 11.10 8.54
N THR A 127 2.86 10.81 9.16
CA THR A 127 1.75 10.13 8.50
C THR A 127 1.15 10.98 7.39
N ARG A 128 0.82 12.24 7.71
CA ARG A 128 0.16 13.17 6.78
C ARG A 128 1.07 13.64 5.65
N THR A 129 2.37 13.72 5.89
CA THR A 129 3.35 14.27 4.94
C THR A 129 4.02 13.20 4.08
N SER A 130 4.39 12.06 4.67
CA SER A 130 5.09 10.97 3.99
C SER A 130 4.19 9.77 3.72
N LEU A 131 3.59 9.16 4.75
CA LEU A 131 2.92 7.85 4.58
C LEU A 131 1.67 7.92 3.69
N TRP A 132 0.93 9.03 3.74
CA TRP A 132 -0.27 9.27 2.92
C TRP A 132 0.01 10.08 1.65
N ARG A 133 1.26 10.40 1.32
CA ARG A 133 1.59 11.21 0.14
C ARG A 133 0.96 10.65 -1.14
N PHE A 134 0.96 9.33 -1.28
CA PHE A 134 0.46 8.63 -2.46
C PHE A 134 -0.85 7.87 -2.21
N GLU A 135 -1.26 7.73 -0.95
CA GLU A 135 -2.43 6.94 -0.54
C GLU A 135 -3.47 7.82 0.15
N LYS A 136 -4.72 7.73 -0.27
CA LYS A 136 -5.80 8.44 0.42
C LYS A 136 -6.03 7.79 1.78
N PRO A 137 -6.25 8.54 2.87
CA PRO A 137 -6.54 7.98 4.19
C PRO A 137 -7.66 6.92 4.16
N ASN A 138 -8.71 7.18 3.38
CA ASN A 138 -9.83 6.26 3.21
C ASN A 138 -9.43 4.90 2.60
N MET A 139 -8.38 4.83 1.78
CA MET A 139 -7.87 3.54 1.25
C MET A 139 -7.30 2.66 2.36
N VAL A 140 -6.62 3.28 3.34
CA VAL A 140 -6.08 2.57 4.51
C VAL A 140 -7.22 2.07 5.40
N GLU A 141 -8.17 2.96 5.72
CA GLU A 141 -9.31 2.67 6.60
C GLU A 141 -10.27 1.61 6.04
N GLU A 142 -10.52 1.62 4.73
CA GLU A 142 -11.52 0.75 4.11
C GLU A 142 -10.91 -0.49 3.46
N GLN A 143 -9.96 -0.31 2.53
CA GLN A 143 -9.48 -1.39 1.68
C GLN A 143 -8.34 -2.17 2.34
N PHE A 144 -7.29 -1.48 2.82
CA PHE A 144 -6.14 -2.15 3.42
C PHE A 144 -6.54 -2.86 4.71
N ARG A 145 -7.30 -2.20 5.59
CA ARG A 145 -7.82 -2.80 6.83
C ARG A 145 -8.58 -4.08 6.59
N ARG A 146 -9.45 -4.09 5.57
CA ARG A 146 -10.23 -5.28 5.22
C ARG A 146 -9.31 -6.45 4.82
N ILE A 147 -8.30 -6.22 3.98
CA ILE A 147 -7.38 -7.28 3.52
C ILE A 147 -6.44 -7.72 4.64
N ALA A 148 -5.93 -6.78 5.43
CA ALA A 148 -5.07 -7.02 6.59
C ALA A 148 -5.73 -7.93 7.64
N ARG A 149 -7.03 -7.72 7.89
CA ARG A 149 -7.85 -8.55 8.79
C ARG A 149 -8.34 -9.87 8.16
N GLY A 150 -7.91 -10.18 6.94
CA GLY A 150 -8.21 -11.45 6.25
C GLY A 150 -9.48 -11.44 5.39
N GLY A 151 -10.09 -10.27 5.19
CA GLY A 151 -11.18 -10.08 4.23
C GLY A 151 -10.69 -10.14 2.78
N ASN A 152 -11.59 -10.47 1.84
CA ASN A 152 -11.27 -10.46 0.41
C ASN A 152 -11.23 -9.03 -0.13
N TRP A 153 -10.36 -8.76 -1.10
CA TRP A 153 -10.31 -7.50 -1.85
C TRP A 153 -11.67 -7.16 -2.46
N ILE A 154 -12.10 -5.89 -2.37
CA ILE A 154 -13.30 -5.40 -3.06
C ILE A 154 -12.83 -4.84 -4.40
N ARG A 155 -13.18 -5.52 -5.48
CA ARG A 155 -12.95 -4.99 -6.83
C ARG A 155 -13.86 -3.77 -7.03
N ALA A 156 -13.28 -2.61 -7.34
CA ALA A 156 -14.05 -1.48 -7.83
C ALA A 156 -14.97 -1.96 -8.97
N PHE A 157 -16.27 -1.71 -8.82
CA PHE A 157 -17.28 -2.14 -9.78
C PHE A 157 -17.05 -1.44 -11.12
N THR A 158 -17.23 -2.17 -12.22
CA THR A 158 -17.26 -1.59 -13.56
C THR A 158 -18.62 -0.93 -13.78
N ILE A 159 -18.69 0.39 -13.79
CA ILE A 159 -19.91 1.10 -14.22
C ILE A 159 -19.97 1.06 -15.74
N ALA A 160 -20.88 0.27 -16.31
CA ALA A 160 -21.24 0.39 -17.70
C ALA A 160 -22.25 1.55 -17.85
N TYR A 161 -21.81 2.67 -18.43
CA TYR A 161 -22.72 3.76 -18.78
C TYR A 161 -23.51 3.39 -20.04
N GLN A 162 -24.79 3.06 -19.87
CA GLN A 162 -25.72 3.01 -21.01
C GLN A 162 -26.31 4.40 -21.24
N ALA A 163 -25.78 5.11 -22.24
CA ALA A 163 -26.42 6.31 -22.75
C ALA A 163 -27.81 5.94 -23.28
N ARG A 164 -28.87 6.44 -22.65
CA ARG A 164 -30.20 6.44 -23.25
C ARG A 164 -30.18 7.41 -24.42
N LEU A 165 -30.05 6.90 -25.64
CA LEU A 165 -30.37 7.67 -26.84
C LEU A 165 -31.82 8.13 -26.70
N ARG A 166 -32.02 9.42 -26.47
CA ARG A 166 -33.35 10.03 -26.60
C ARG A 166 -33.76 9.85 -28.05
N PRO A 167 -34.97 9.33 -28.36
CA PRO A 167 -35.46 9.35 -29.72
C PRO A 167 -35.50 10.81 -30.16
N GLY A 168 -34.62 11.17 -31.10
CA GLY A 168 -34.60 12.48 -31.70
C GLY A 168 -35.97 12.73 -32.32
N LYS A 169 -36.65 13.80 -31.90
CA LYS A 169 -37.83 14.29 -32.62
C LYS A 169 -37.38 14.56 -34.06
N GLY A 170 -37.84 13.71 -34.97
CA GLY A 170 -37.61 13.87 -36.39
C GLY A 170 -37.95 15.29 -36.82
N ARG A 171 -36.98 15.99 -37.39
CA ARG A 171 -37.27 17.11 -38.28
C ARG A 171 -37.20 16.57 -39.69
N ALA A 172 -38.32 16.73 -40.38
CA ALA A 172 -38.53 16.39 -41.77
C ALA A 172 -37.41 16.95 -42.66
N GLY A 173 -37.08 16.18 -43.69
CA GLY A 173 -35.94 16.40 -44.57
C GLY A 173 -35.88 17.82 -45.17
N CYS A 174 -34.68 18.38 -45.14
CA CYS A 174 -34.27 19.36 -46.14
C CYS A 174 -34.06 18.62 -47.46
N ALA A 175 -34.96 18.84 -48.41
CA ALA A 175 -34.80 18.42 -49.79
C ALA A 175 -33.66 19.21 -50.45
N CYS A 176 -32.49 18.60 -50.61
CA CYS A 176 -31.50 19.07 -51.57
C CYS A 176 -31.93 18.60 -52.97
N ARG A 177 -32.69 19.42 -53.68
CA ARG A 177 -32.82 19.31 -55.14
C ARG A 177 -31.64 20.04 -55.76
N SER A 178 -30.78 19.31 -56.45
CA SER A 178 -30.04 19.81 -57.60
C SER A 178 -30.24 18.83 -58.75
N ARG A 179 -30.46 19.39 -59.94
CA ARG A 179 -31.20 18.82 -61.07
C ARG A 179 -30.25 18.61 -62.26
N TRP A 180 -30.35 17.43 -62.89
CA TRP A 180 -29.98 17.06 -64.28
C TRP A 180 -28.48 17.04 -64.66
N ILE A 181 -27.98 16.13 -65.51
CA ILE A 181 -28.36 15.83 -66.93
C ILE A 181 -28.03 14.35 -67.31
N PRO A 182 -28.78 13.68 -68.21
CA PRO A 182 -28.47 12.36 -68.77
C PRO A 182 -27.70 12.39 -70.10
N THR A 183 -26.88 11.38 -70.33
CA THR A 183 -26.35 10.91 -71.64
C THR A 183 -26.22 9.39 -71.51
N ARG A 184 -26.65 8.51 -72.42
CA ARG A 184 -27.17 8.58 -73.79
C ARG A 184 -28.09 7.38 -73.97
#